data_AF-A0A5J4X673-F1
#
_entry.id   AF-A0A5J4X673-F1
#
_cell.length_a   1.000
_cell.length_b   1.000
_cell.length_c   1.000
_cell.angle_alpha   90.00
_cell.angle_beta   90.00
_cell.angle_gamma   90.00
#
_symmetry.space_group_name_H-M   'P 1'
#
loop_
_entity.id
_entity.type
_entity.pdbx_description
1 polymer ?
#
loop_
_entity_poly.entity_id
_entity_poly.type
_entity_poly.pdbx_seq_one_letter_code
_entity_poly.pdbx_strand_id
1 'polypeptide(L)'
;MNSGILEKVKSIIRDIVDAQRQTSKNAPFQGTLEQLWRIFLYITGEAEVDQQVLEIASKILVKSLSALYKTIIKYGAYTDDNQKEGKIFQRDKFETILKTGEKTLNVFYSLGMTPQKKEYFASKVKIHEKLAPLFHINCSPKLHCPYRIELYETPVALHFQSVVNLTHKALFAESINIQKYMIQEHAVVDHIAYLAQEFAGQYADKKEITTFSQTAYRVPVITSAFVILTFFDPSLQKFISQFPGLIPSVVQLTRYNRKLRIGQNIELEYKLRTQSLQVLHRFWNYNDDPLIHQLIIECHYIDVVIEALSTAGGIGEEGHVANLLSFSNINNSFIILRMYKDPKTRTQLIKTLEEQIRESGGAEELEAQIFKNDENNSWVMAYNAKQEMINRFKYDLNYIQ
;
A
#
# COMPACT_ATOMS: atom_id res chain seq x y z
N MET A 1 35.86 10.84 0.14
CA MET A 1 36.71 10.36 -0.98
C MET A 1 35.80 9.95 -2.13
N ASN A 2 35.88 10.62 -3.28
CA ASN A 2 35.10 10.27 -4.47
C ASN A 2 35.88 9.20 -5.22
N SER A 3 35.42 7.95 -5.22
CA SER A 3 36.16 6.79 -5.76
C SER A 3 36.36 6.82 -7.29
N GLY A 4 35.85 7.84 -7.99
CA GLY A 4 35.84 7.93 -9.45
C GLY A 4 34.89 6.91 -10.11
N ILE A 5 34.30 6.00 -9.35
CA ILE A 5 33.40 4.96 -9.84
C ILE A 5 32.18 5.58 -10.52
N LEU A 6 31.60 6.64 -9.93
CA LEU A 6 30.43 7.31 -10.49
C LEU A 6 30.70 7.89 -11.87
N GLU A 7 31.83 8.60 -12.05
CA GLU A 7 32.20 9.19 -13.35
C GLU A 7 32.52 8.10 -14.38
N LYS A 8 33.16 7.00 -13.94
CA LYS A 8 33.41 5.84 -14.81
C LYS A 8 32.10 5.20 -15.27
N VAL A 9 31.13 5.00 -14.37
CA VAL A 9 29.81 4.46 -14.72
C VAL A 9 29.07 5.40 -15.67
N LYS A 10 29.11 6.72 -15.44
CA LYS A 10 28.54 7.72 -16.36
C LYS A 10 29.14 7.63 -17.75
N SER A 11 30.47 7.57 -17.85
CA SER A 11 31.18 7.44 -19.13
C SER A 11 30.73 6.18 -19.87
N ILE A 12 30.75 5.02 -19.20
CA ILE A 12 30.35 3.75 -19.82
C ILE A 12 28.90 3.80 -20.31
N ILE A 13 27.98 4.40 -19.55
CA ILE A 13 26.58 4.55 -19.97
C ILE A 13 26.48 5.40 -21.24
N ARG A 14 27.22 6.52 -21.32
CA ARG A 14 27.23 7.39 -22.51
C ARG A 14 27.79 6.64 -23.72
N ASP A 15 28.93 5.98 -23.57
CA ASP A 15 29.60 5.24 -24.64
C ASP A 15 28.70 4.14 -25.22
N ILE A 16 28.03 3.36 -24.35
CA ILE A 16 27.11 2.30 -24.78
C ILE A 16 25.91 2.89 -25.54
N VAL A 17 25.35 3.99 -25.04
CA VAL A 17 24.17 4.63 -25.65
C VAL A 17 24.51 5.20 -27.02
N ASP A 18 25.68 5.82 -27.17
CA ASP A 18 26.13 6.37 -28.46
C ASP A 18 26.45 5.26 -29.46
N ALA A 19 27.08 4.15 -29.03
CA ALA A 19 27.29 2.98 -29.87
C ALA A 19 25.96 2.34 -30.34
N GLN A 20 24.94 2.31 -29.49
CA GLN A 20 23.64 1.75 -29.85
C GLN A 20 22.82 2.66 -30.77
N ARG A 21 22.96 3.98 -30.64
CA ARG A 21 22.37 4.93 -31.59
C ARG A 21 22.84 4.69 -33.03
N GLN A 22 24.06 4.19 -33.19
CA GLN A 22 24.65 3.90 -34.50
C GLN A 22 24.21 2.55 -35.09
N THR A 23 23.87 1.57 -34.24
CA THR A 23 23.64 0.18 -34.69
C THR A 23 22.16 -0.19 -34.85
N SER A 24 21.25 0.30 -34.01
CA SER A 24 19.80 0.10 -34.21
C SER A 24 18.98 0.98 -33.27
N LYS A 25 18.17 1.89 -33.82
CA LYS A 25 17.28 2.76 -33.02
C LYS A 25 16.28 1.98 -32.16
N ASN A 26 15.95 0.74 -32.56
CA ASN A 26 14.85 -0.05 -32.01
C ASN A 26 15.26 -1.30 -31.23
N ALA A 27 16.55 -1.67 -31.21
CA ALA A 27 16.99 -2.81 -30.41
C ALA A 27 16.80 -2.54 -28.90
N PRO A 28 16.30 -3.52 -28.12
CA PRO A 28 16.26 -3.39 -26.67
C PRO A 28 17.68 -3.26 -26.12
N PHE A 29 17.81 -2.49 -25.05
CA PHE A 29 19.09 -2.31 -24.39
C PHE A 29 19.60 -3.66 -23.84
N GLN A 30 20.85 -4.01 -24.11
CA GLN A 30 21.48 -5.24 -23.61
C GLN A 30 21.48 -5.26 -22.07
N GLY A 31 21.44 -6.46 -21.48
CA GLY A 31 21.37 -6.65 -20.02
C GLY A 31 22.47 -5.95 -19.22
N THR A 32 23.65 -5.75 -19.80
CA THR A 32 24.75 -5.00 -19.17
C THR A 32 24.41 -3.54 -18.98
N LEU A 33 23.80 -2.87 -19.96
CA LEU A 33 23.36 -1.50 -19.80
C LEU A 33 22.28 -1.42 -18.73
N GLU A 34 21.35 -2.39 -18.72
CA GLU A 34 20.31 -2.47 -17.71
C GLU A 34 20.86 -2.54 -16.27
N GLN A 35 21.92 -3.32 -16.08
CA GLN A 35 22.59 -3.41 -14.79
C GLN A 35 23.37 -2.13 -14.46
N LEU A 36 24.08 -1.55 -15.42
CA LEU A 36 24.87 -0.33 -15.21
C LEU A 36 24.01 0.87 -14.80
N TRP A 37 22.83 1.06 -15.41
CA TRP A 37 21.96 2.17 -15.00
C TRP A 37 21.33 1.92 -13.62
N ARG A 38 21.00 0.68 -13.27
CA ARG A 38 20.54 0.33 -11.91
C ARG A 38 21.61 0.67 -10.87
N ILE A 39 22.85 0.26 -11.13
CA ILE A 39 24.02 0.58 -10.29
C ILE A 39 24.19 2.09 -10.20
N PHE A 40 24.13 2.80 -11.34
CA PHE A 40 24.24 4.25 -11.37
C PHE A 40 23.20 4.91 -10.47
N LEU A 41 21.93 4.56 -10.59
CA LEU A 41 20.87 5.17 -9.79
C LEU A 41 21.01 4.87 -8.31
N TYR A 42 21.40 3.64 -7.97
CA TYR A 42 21.69 3.25 -6.60
C TYR A 42 22.86 4.04 -5.99
N ILE A 43 23.94 4.24 -6.74
CA ILE A 43 25.10 5.05 -6.30
C ILE A 43 24.71 6.52 -6.15
N THR A 44 23.91 7.04 -7.08
CA THR A 44 23.54 8.46 -7.04
C THR A 44 22.58 8.80 -5.91
N GLY A 45 21.70 7.89 -5.49
CA GLY A 45 20.72 8.11 -4.41
C GLY A 45 20.08 9.51 -4.49
N GLU A 46 20.29 10.31 -3.45
CA GLU A 46 19.79 11.69 -3.32
C GLU A 46 20.64 12.77 -4.01
N ALA A 47 21.84 12.42 -4.52
CA ALA A 47 22.70 13.38 -5.18
C ALA A 47 22.07 13.93 -6.46
N GLU A 48 22.43 15.17 -6.80
CA GLU A 48 22.05 15.78 -8.07
C GLU A 48 22.62 14.97 -9.23
N VAL A 49 21.76 14.70 -10.22
CA VAL A 49 22.11 13.93 -11.41
C VAL A 49 22.08 14.89 -12.59
N ASP A 50 23.15 14.85 -13.39
CA ASP A 50 23.23 15.58 -14.65
C ASP A 50 22.00 15.30 -15.53
N GLN A 51 21.41 16.37 -16.07
CA GLN A 51 20.15 16.30 -16.81
C GLN A 51 20.23 15.39 -18.05
N GLN A 52 21.39 15.35 -18.73
CA GLN A 52 21.58 14.48 -19.89
C GLN A 52 21.62 13.01 -19.47
N VAL A 53 22.26 12.71 -18.34
CA VAL A 53 22.28 11.35 -17.79
C VAL A 53 20.88 10.92 -17.37
N LEU A 54 20.10 11.82 -16.75
CA LEU A 54 18.71 11.55 -16.39
C LEU A 54 17.84 11.28 -17.62
N GLU A 55 18.04 12.05 -18.70
CA GLU A 55 17.33 11.83 -19.98
C GLU A 55 17.67 10.46 -20.58
N ILE A 56 18.96 10.09 -20.60
CA ILE A 56 19.40 8.76 -21.06
C ILE A 56 18.76 7.66 -20.21
N ALA A 57 18.84 7.77 -18.88
CA ALA A 57 18.26 6.80 -17.95
C ALA A 57 16.75 6.65 -18.17
N SER A 58 16.04 7.75 -18.36
CA SER A 58 14.59 7.72 -18.62
C SER A 58 14.24 6.98 -19.92
N LYS A 59 15.02 7.17 -20.99
CA LYS A 59 14.82 6.47 -22.27
C LYS A 59 15.07 4.97 -22.12
N ILE A 60 16.09 4.58 -21.36
CA ILE A 60 16.37 3.17 -21.05
C ILE A 60 15.18 2.58 -20.29
N LEU A 61 14.75 3.24 -19.23
CA LEU A 61 13.66 2.79 -18.39
C LEU A 61 12.34 2.62 -19.15
N VAL A 62 11.95 3.62 -19.96
CA VAL A 62 10.73 3.55 -20.78
C VAL A 62 10.80 2.40 -21.78
N LYS A 63 11.95 2.17 -22.43
CA LYS A 63 12.13 1.04 -23.34
C LYS A 63 12.05 -0.30 -22.59
N SER A 64 12.72 -0.43 -21.45
CA SER A 64 12.69 -1.66 -20.63
C SER A 64 11.29 -1.97 -20.12
N LEU A 65 10.54 -0.96 -19.64
CA LEU A 65 9.15 -1.14 -19.21
C LEU A 65 8.23 -1.52 -20.37
N SER A 66 8.40 -0.88 -21.53
CA SER A 66 7.61 -1.22 -22.72
C SER A 66 7.88 -2.65 -23.20
N ALA A 67 9.15 -3.08 -23.16
CA ALA A 67 9.55 -4.45 -23.49
C ALA A 67 8.99 -5.45 -22.46
N LEU A 68 9.07 -5.12 -21.17
CA LEU A 68 8.50 -5.92 -20.08
C LEU A 68 6.99 -6.09 -20.27
N TYR A 69 6.24 -5.00 -20.44
CA TYR A 69 4.79 -5.03 -20.66
C TYR A 69 4.41 -5.89 -21.87
N LYS A 70 5.03 -5.66 -23.03
CA LYS A 70 4.78 -6.48 -24.25
C LYS A 70 5.07 -7.96 -24.01
N THR A 71 6.12 -8.25 -23.26
CA THR A 71 6.50 -9.63 -22.92
C THR A 71 5.46 -10.24 -21.97
N ILE A 72 5.03 -9.53 -20.94
CA ILE A 72 3.99 -9.98 -20.01
C ILE A 72 2.69 -10.29 -20.75
N ILE A 73 2.21 -9.39 -21.62
CA ILE A 73 1.01 -9.62 -22.43
C ILE A 73 1.17 -10.85 -23.33
N LYS A 74 2.32 -10.97 -24.01
CA LYS A 74 2.62 -12.11 -24.88
C LYS A 74 2.58 -13.42 -24.13
N TYR A 75 3.18 -13.51 -22.94
CA TYR A 75 3.24 -14.74 -22.15
C TYR A 75 1.93 -15.03 -21.40
N GLY A 76 1.19 -14.01 -20.98
CA GLY A 76 -0.13 -14.17 -20.36
C GLY A 76 -1.13 -14.88 -21.28
N ALA A 77 -1.12 -14.55 -22.58
CA ALA A 77 -2.00 -15.16 -23.58
C ALA A 77 -1.76 -16.67 -23.83
N TYR A 78 -0.58 -17.22 -23.53
CA TYR A 78 -0.28 -18.65 -23.76
C TYR A 78 -0.85 -19.59 -22.68
N THR A 79 -1.53 -19.06 -21.67
CA THR A 79 -1.91 -19.86 -20.50
C THR A 79 -3.12 -20.77 -20.73
N ASP A 80 -3.94 -20.53 -21.76
CA ASP A 80 -5.23 -21.21 -21.97
C ASP A 80 -5.13 -22.59 -22.69
N ASP A 81 -4.04 -22.86 -23.44
CA ASP A 81 -4.02 -24.03 -24.34
C ASP A 81 -3.38 -25.30 -23.72
N ASN A 82 -4.10 -26.42 -23.70
CA ASN A 82 -3.86 -27.62 -22.88
C ASN A 82 -2.82 -28.64 -23.42
N GLN A 83 -1.53 -28.29 -23.55
CA GLN A 83 -0.48 -29.29 -23.88
C GLN A 83 0.71 -29.31 -22.89
N LYS A 84 1.11 -30.53 -22.46
CA LYS A 84 1.62 -30.81 -21.10
C LYS A 84 3.15 -30.82 -20.88
N GLU A 85 4.01 -30.70 -21.88
CA GLU A 85 5.48 -30.73 -21.64
C GLU A 85 6.22 -29.43 -22.00
N GLY A 86 5.75 -28.67 -23.00
CA GLY A 86 6.32 -27.36 -23.33
C GLY A 86 6.08 -26.26 -22.27
N LYS A 87 5.09 -26.45 -21.36
CA LYS A 87 4.67 -25.43 -20.39
C LYS A 87 5.66 -25.21 -19.24
N ILE A 88 6.38 -26.25 -18.77
CA ILE A 88 7.32 -26.08 -17.64
C ILE A 88 8.47 -25.14 -18.05
N PHE A 89 9.08 -25.39 -19.21
CA PHE A 89 10.16 -24.54 -19.72
C PHE A 89 9.70 -23.10 -19.98
N GLN A 90 8.46 -22.92 -20.46
CA GLN A 90 7.89 -21.58 -20.67
C GLN A 90 7.59 -20.86 -19.35
N ARG A 91 7.17 -21.60 -18.30
CA ARG A 91 6.92 -21.04 -16.98
C ARG A 91 8.21 -20.52 -16.33
N ASP A 92 9.28 -21.31 -16.30
CA ASP A 92 10.55 -20.87 -15.68
C ASP A 92 11.13 -19.64 -16.39
N LYS A 93 11.00 -19.61 -17.72
CA LYS A 93 11.38 -18.46 -18.52
C LYS A 93 10.51 -17.24 -18.19
N PHE A 94 9.20 -17.42 -18.04
CA PHE A 94 8.29 -16.35 -17.67
C PHE A 94 8.56 -15.81 -16.27
N GLU A 95 8.76 -16.68 -15.27
CA GLU A 95 9.14 -16.28 -13.91
C GLU A 95 10.48 -15.54 -13.89
N THR A 96 11.43 -15.92 -14.76
CA THR A 96 12.69 -15.19 -14.96
C THR A 96 12.46 -13.78 -15.53
N ILE A 97 11.50 -13.61 -16.44
CA ILE A 97 11.09 -12.30 -16.97
C ILE A 97 10.49 -11.45 -15.85
N LEU A 98 9.59 -12.00 -15.03
CA LEU A 98 8.99 -11.28 -13.91
C LEU A 98 10.03 -10.85 -12.88
N LYS A 99 10.97 -11.73 -12.50
CA LYS A 99 12.09 -11.39 -11.61
C LYS A 99 13.00 -10.30 -12.19
N THR A 100 13.18 -10.29 -13.51
CA THR A 100 13.96 -9.24 -14.19
C THR A 100 13.19 -7.92 -14.20
N GLY A 101 11.88 -7.97 -14.43
CA GLY A 101 10.98 -6.84 -14.35
C GLY A 101 10.92 -6.23 -12.95
N GLU A 102 10.87 -7.06 -11.91
CA GLU A 102 10.97 -6.64 -10.51
C GLU A 102 12.23 -5.81 -10.28
N LYS A 103 13.39 -6.29 -10.75
CA LYS A 103 14.65 -5.52 -10.62
C LYS A 103 14.60 -4.18 -11.35
N THR A 104 13.84 -4.07 -12.45
CA THR A 104 13.61 -2.78 -13.13
C THR A 104 12.70 -1.87 -12.32
N LEU A 105 11.63 -2.41 -11.75
CA LEU A 105 10.67 -1.66 -10.95
C LEU A 105 11.24 -1.21 -9.61
N ASN A 106 12.13 -2.02 -9.01
CA ASN A 106 12.75 -1.70 -7.74
C ASN A 106 13.63 -0.44 -7.80
N VAL A 107 14.02 -0.05 -9.01
CA VAL A 107 14.77 1.19 -9.21
C VAL A 107 13.96 2.43 -8.84
N PHE A 108 12.63 2.37 -8.93
CA PHE A 108 11.78 3.47 -8.49
C PHE A 108 11.83 3.71 -6.98
N TYR A 109 12.10 2.67 -6.16
CA TYR A 109 12.36 2.89 -4.73
C TYR A 109 13.77 3.39 -4.48
N SER A 110 14.76 2.79 -5.16
CA SER A 110 16.17 3.13 -4.94
C SER A 110 16.55 4.48 -5.51
N LEU A 111 15.74 5.02 -6.41
CA LEU A 111 15.98 6.31 -7.05
C LEU A 111 16.04 7.47 -6.06
N GLY A 112 15.66 7.25 -4.78
CA GLY A 112 15.73 8.26 -3.72
C GLY A 112 15.18 9.58 -4.24
N MET A 113 14.06 9.50 -4.98
CA MET A 113 13.74 10.52 -5.96
C MET A 113 13.59 11.83 -5.21
N THR A 114 14.57 12.71 -5.39
CA THR A 114 14.42 14.09 -4.99
C THR A 114 13.16 14.63 -5.67
N PRO A 115 12.46 15.61 -5.07
CA PRO A 115 11.26 16.17 -5.66
C PRO A 115 11.43 16.56 -7.15
N GLN A 116 12.63 17.03 -7.53
CA GLN A 116 13.00 17.36 -8.91
C GLN A 116 13.02 16.14 -9.83
N LYS A 117 13.59 15.01 -9.38
CA LYS A 117 13.60 13.75 -10.16
C LYS A 117 12.17 13.22 -10.31
N LYS A 118 11.37 13.25 -9.23
CA LYS A 118 9.94 12.84 -9.28
C LYS A 118 9.19 13.65 -10.33
N GLU A 119 9.32 14.98 -10.26
CA GLU A 119 8.67 15.90 -11.19
C GLU A 119 9.12 15.65 -12.63
N TYR A 120 10.42 15.48 -12.89
CA TYR A 120 10.91 15.16 -14.23
C TYR A 120 10.29 13.86 -14.79
N PHE A 121 10.29 12.78 -14.00
CA PHE A 121 9.71 11.51 -14.43
C PHE A 121 8.18 11.57 -14.57
N ALA A 122 7.51 12.38 -13.75
CA ALA A 122 6.08 12.62 -13.83
C ALA A 122 5.70 13.42 -15.07
N SER A 123 6.23 14.64 -15.24
CA SER A 123 5.77 15.58 -16.24
C SER A 123 6.47 15.45 -17.60
N LYS A 124 7.78 15.19 -17.63
CA LYS A 124 8.53 15.07 -18.89
C LYS A 124 8.49 13.66 -19.45
N VAL A 125 8.74 12.65 -18.61
CA VAL A 125 8.80 11.26 -19.05
C VAL A 125 7.42 10.59 -19.09
N LYS A 126 6.48 11.07 -18.27
CA LYS A 126 5.15 10.45 -18.08
C LYS A 126 5.26 8.99 -17.69
N ILE A 127 6.16 8.69 -16.75
CA ILE A 127 6.47 7.30 -16.40
C ILE A 127 5.27 6.57 -15.80
N HIS A 128 4.39 7.30 -15.11
CA HIS A 128 3.16 6.78 -14.55
C HIS A 128 2.23 6.22 -15.63
N GLU A 129 2.10 6.87 -16.79
CA GLU A 129 1.30 6.36 -17.93
C GLU A 129 1.86 5.04 -18.48
N LYS A 130 3.17 4.81 -18.38
CA LYS A 130 3.82 3.56 -18.83
C LYS A 130 3.70 2.42 -17.84
N LEU A 131 3.56 2.73 -16.56
CA LEU A 131 3.43 1.75 -15.48
C LEU A 131 1.99 1.37 -15.20
N ALA A 132 1.06 2.30 -15.39
CA ALA A 132 -0.34 2.11 -15.05
C ALA A 132 -1.00 0.84 -15.65
N PRO A 133 -0.69 0.41 -16.90
CA PRO A 133 -1.20 -0.86 -17.41
C PRO A 133 -0.84 -2.07 -16.55
N LEU A 134 0.33 -2.07 -15.88
CA LEU A 134 0.75 -3.18 -15.03
C LEU A 134 -0.06 -3.29 -13.74
N PHE A 135 -0.76 -2.24 -13.31
CA PHE A 135 -1.68 -2.30 -12.18
C PHE A 135 -2.82 -3.31 -12.44
N HIS A 136 -3.12 -3.58 -13.72
CA HIS A 136 -4.22 -4.44 -14.13
C HIS A 136 -3.90 -5.94 -14.16
N ILE A 137 -2.73 -6.33 -13.64
CA ILE A 137 -2.35 -7.74 -13.46
C ILE A 137 -3.34 -8.43 -12.54
N ASN A 138 -3.89 -9.56 -13.00
CA ASN A 138 -4.85 -10.40 -12.31
C ASN A 138 -6.08 -9.64 -11.81
N CYS A 139 -6.48 -8.57 -12.50
CA CYS A 139 -7.75 -7.92 -12.23
C CYS A 139 -8.91 -8.90 -12.43
N SER A 140 -9.91 -8.81 -11.56
CA SER A 140 -11.06 -9.70 -11.64
C SER A 140 -11.83 -9.49 -12.95
N PRO A 141 -12.24 -10.57 -13.63
CA PRO A 141 -13.09 -10.47 -14.80
C PRO A 141 -14.46 -9.84 -14.48
N LYS A 142 -14.91 -9.86 -13.22
CA LYS A 142 -16.18 -9.22 -12.79
C LYS A 142 -16.15 -7.69 -12.88
N LEU A 143 -14.97 -7.09 -12.94
CA LEU A 143 -14.82 -5.64 -13.13
C LEU A 143 -14.94 -5.22 -14.61
N HIS A 144 -15.00 -6.18 -15.54
CA HIS A 144 -15.01 -5.90 -16.99
C HIS A 144 -13.89 -4.94 -17.44
N CYS A 145 -12.73 -5.00 -16.77
CA CYS A 145 -11.64 -4.07 -17.01
C CYS A 145 -11.01 -4.29 -18.40
N PRO A 146 -10.95 -3.25 -19.27
CA PRO A 146 -10.39 -3.38 -20.61
C PRO A 146 -8.86 -3.55 -20.62
N TYR A 147 -8.19 -3.24 -19.50
CA TYR A 147 -6.74 -3.35 -19.35
C TYR A 147 -6.30 -4.64 -18.65
N ARG A 148 -7.23 -5.56 -18.35
CA ARG A 148 -6.94 -6.79 -17.59
C ARG A 148 -5.79 -7.58 -18.21
N ILE A 149 -4.79 -7.90 -17.38
CA ILE A 149 -3.68 -8.78 -17.74
C ILE A 149 -3.80 -10.06 -16.92
N GLU A 150 -4.13 -11.17 -17.58
CA GLU A 150 -4.26 -12.46 -16.92
C GLU A 150 -2.92 -13.19 -16.84
N LEU A 151 -2.45 -13.43 -15.63
CA LEU A 151 -1.25 -14.21 -15.33
C LEU A 151 -1.62 -15.40 -14.43
N TYR A 152 -0.89 -16.51 -14.58
CA TYR A 152 -1.00 -17.61 -13.65
C TYR A 152 -0.57 -17.17 -12.25
N GLU A 153 -1.36 -17.48 -11.22
CA GLU A 153 -1.06 -17.13 -9.84
C GLU A 153 0.03 -18.02 -9.26
N THR A 154 1.27 -17.74 -9.65
CA THR A 154 2.45 -18.30 -9.01
C THR A 154 2.94 -17.34 -7.91
N PRO A 155 3.69 -17.83 -6.90
CA PRO A 155 4.28 -16.94 -5.90
C PRO A 155 5.13 -15.81 -6.51
N VAL A 156 5.82 -16.08 -7.63
CA VAL A 156 6.61 -15.06 -8.36
C VAL A 156 5.71 -14.01 -9.00
N ALA A 157 4.57 -14.41 -9.59
CA ALA A 157 3.63 -13.47 -10.20
C ALA A 157 2.95 -12.57 -9.16
N LEU A 158 2.52 -13.14 -8.03
CA LEU A 158 1.92 -12.39 -6.92
C LEU A 158 2.93 -11.46 -6.25
N HIS A 159 4.18 -11.90 -6.08
CA HIS A 159 5.26 -11.03 -5.61
C HIS A 159 5.52 -9.88 -6.59
N PHE A 160 5.59 -10.17 -7.89
CA PHE A 160 5.76 -9.13 -8.92
C PHE A 160 4.61 -8.12 -8.89
N GLN A 161 3.36 -8.57 -8.74
CA GLN A 161 2.20 -7.67 -8.60
C GLN A 161 2.32 -6.78 -7.35
N SER A 162 2.80 -7.32 -6.23
CA SER A 162 3.06 -6.53 -5.03
C SER A 162 4.12 -5.44 -5.27
N VAL A 163 5.20 -5.77 -5.99
CA VAL A 163 6.23 -4.80 -6.40
C VAL A 163 5.64 -3.73 -7.31
N VAL A 164 4.76 -4.09 -8.25
CA VAL A 164 4.05 -3.12 -9.10
C VAL A 164 3.24 -2.15 -8.25
N ASN A 165 2.46 -2.63 -7.28
CA ASN A 165 1.65 -1.77 -6.40
C ASN A 165 2.49 -0.79 -5.59
N LEU A 166 3.57 -1.30 -4.99
CA LEU A 166 4.49 -0.47 -4.22
C LEU A 166 5.21 0.55 -5.13
N THR A 167 5.44 0.24 -6.42
CA THR A 167 6.10 1.16 -7.37
C THR A 167 5.15 2.30 -7.72
N HIS A 168 3.86 2.00 -7.87
CA HIS A 168 2.82 3.03 -7.98
C HIS A 168 2.80 3.93 -6.76
N LYS A 169 2.84 3.37 -5.54
CA LYS A 169 2.96 4.19 -4.31
C LYS A 169 4.16 5.14 -4.36
N ALA A 170 5.34 4.68 -4.78
CA ALA A 170 6.52 5.54 -4.88
C ALA A 170 6.31 6.75 -5.82
N LEU A 171 5.53 6.58 -6.88
CA LEU A 171 5.16 7.65 -7.81
C LEU A 171 4.00 8.52 -7.30
N PHE A 172 3.09 7.95 -6.52
CA PHE A 172 1.89 8.64 -6.04
C PHE A 172 2.20 9.58 -4.89
N ALA A 173 3.21 9.27 -4.07
CA ALA A 173 3.37 9.78 -2.72
C ALA A 173 3.36 11.31 -2.56
N GLU A 174 3.52 12.09 -3.64
CA GLU A 174 3.56 13.57 -3.63
C GLU A 174 2.90 14.20 -4.87
N SER A 175 2.16 13.43 -5.70
CA SER A 175 1.62 13.95 -6.96
C SER A 175 0.12 13.71 -7.09
N ILE A 176 -0.67 14.71 -6.71
CA ILE A 176 -2.13 14.69 -6.88
C ILE A 176 -2.56 14.49 -8.35
N ASN A 177 -1.75 14.96 -9.31
CA ASN A 177 -2.03 14.78 -10.74
C ASN A 177 -1.92 13.31 -11.16
N ILE A 178 -0.88 12.60 -10.70
CA ILE A 178 -0.73 11.16 -10.96
C ILE A 178 -1.87 10.38 -10.29
N GLN A 179 -2.21 10.75 -9.05
CA GLN A 179 -3.31 10.11 -8.32
C GLN A 179 -4.65 10.27 -9.05
N LYS A 180 -4.96 11.50 -9.52
CA LYS A 180 -6.15 11.78 -10.33
C LYS A 180 -6.15 10.99 -11.64
N TYR A 181 -5.02 10.95 -12.35
CA TYR A 181 -4.87 10.14 -13.56
C TYR A 181 -5.19 8.67 -13.30
N MET A 182 -4.66 8.09 -12.22
CA MET A 182 -4.89 6.67 -11.89
C MET A 182 -6.33 6.38 -11.47
N ILE A 183 -6.99 7.32 -10.81
CA ILE A 183 -8.42 7.24 -10.50
C ILE A 183 -9.25 7.30 -11.79
N GLN A 184 -9.00 8.29 -12.63
CA GLN A 184 -9.85 8.61 -13.79
C GLN A 184 -9.65 7.63 -14.95
N GLU A 185 -8.41 7.29 -15.28
CA GLU A 185 -8.07 6.50 -16.47
C GLU A 185 -7.95 5.00 -16.17
N HIS A 186 -7.71 4.63 -14.91
CA HIS A 186 -7.43 3.26 -14.52
C HIS A 186 -8.31 2.74 -13.38
N ALA A 187 -9.31 3.51 -12.93
CA ALA A 187 -10.28 3.10 -11.92
C ALA A 187 -9.61 2.45 -10.68
N VAL A 188 -8.43 2.95 -10.30
CA VAL A 188 -7.53 2.26 -9.35
C VAL A 188 -8.24 1.93 -8.03
N VAL A 189 -9.18 2.76 -7.60
CA VAL A 189 -9.93 2.58 -6.36
C VAL A 189 -10.96 1.46 -6.48
N ASP A 190 -11.69 1.36 -7.60
CA ASP A 190 -12.61 0.25 -7.90
C ASP A 190 -11.88 -1.10 -7.81
N HIS A 191 -10.70 -1.16 -8.42
CA HIS A 191 -9.86 -2.36 -8.43
C HIS A 191 -9.40 -2.75 -7.03
N ILE A 192 -8.93 -1.79 -6.21
CA ILE A 192 -8.50 -2.08 -4.83
C ILE A 192 -9.70 -2.45 -3.95
N ALA A 193 -10.84 -1.76 -4.09
CA ALA A 193 -12.06 -2.03 -3.34
C ALA A 193 -12.59 -3.42 -3.65
N TYR A 194 -12.60 -3.83 -4.92
CA TYR A 194 -13.01 -5.17 -5.32
C TYR A 194 -12.02 -6.22 -4.81
N LEU A 195 -10.71 -6.00 -4.93
CA LEU A 195 -9.69 -6.91 -4.41
C LEU A 195 -9.85 -7.12 -2.90
N ALA A 196 -10.11 -6.04 -2.15
CA ALA A 196 -10.37 -6.08 -0.72
C ALA A 196 -11.62 -6.90 -0.40
N GLN A 197 -12.73 -6.67 -1.12
CA GLN A 197 -13.99 -7.40 -0.95
C GLN A 197 -13.84 -8.88 -1.25
N GLU A 198 -13.19 -9.23 -2.36
CA GLU A 198 -12.96 -10.63 -2.71
C GLU A 198 -12.11 -11.33 -1.64
N PHE A 199 -11.01 -10.68 -1.22
CA PHE A 199 -10.10 -11.26 -0.23
C PHE A 199 -10.77 -11.37 1.16
N ALA A 200 -11.54 -10.36 1.57
CA ALA A 200 -12.28 -10.37 2.83
C ALA A 200 -13.44 -11.39 2.83
N GLY A 201 -14.18 -11.51 1.73
CA GLY A 201 -15.23 -12.52 1.56
C GLY A 201 -14.68 -13.95 1.65
N GLN A 202 -13.58 -14.23 0.94
CA GLN A 202 -12.88 -15.51 1.05
C GLN A 202 -12.41 -15.82 2.47
N TYR A 203 -12.10 -14.79 3.27
CA TYR A 203 -11.74 -14.96 4.67
C TYR A 203 -12.96 -15.21 5.57
N ALA A 204 -14.09 -14.55 5.31
CA ALA A 204 -15.34 -14.73 6.07
C ALA A 204 -15.87 -16.16 5.97
N ASP A 205 -15.82 -16.73 4.76
CA ASP A 205 -16.43 -18.02 4.43
C ASP A 205 -15.61 -19.22 4.91
N LYS A 206 -14.37 -19.01 5.37
CA LYS A 206 -13.48 -20.09 5.81
C LYS A 206 -13.93 -20.67 7.16
N LYS A 207 -14.88 -21.59 7.09
CA LYS A 207 -15.17 -22.57 8.17
C LYS A 207 -14.15 -23.71 8.23
N GLU A 208 -13.27 -23.88 7.24
CA GLU A 208 -12.31 -24.98 7.18
C GLU A 208 -10.87 -24.55 6.85
N ILE A 209 -9.92 -25.09 7.64
CA ILE A 209 -8.49 -24.73 7.71
C ILE A 209 -7.68 -25.15 6.46
N THR A 210 -8.22 -26.02 5.61
CA THR A 210 -7.47 -26.72 4.54
C THR A 210 -7.11 -25.86 3.33
N THR A 211 -7.77 -24.71 3.10
CA THR A 211 -7.49 -23.79 1.97
C THR A 211 -6.53 -22.65 2.31
N PHE A 212 -5.83 -22.72 3.43
CA PHE A 212 -5.00 -21.63 3.95
C PHE A 212 -3.79 -21.29 3.07
N SER A 213 -3.18 -22.28 2.41
CA SER A 213 -1.92 -22.07 1.68
C SER A 213 -2.07 -21.14 0.47
N GLN A 214 -3.20 -21.18 -0.24
CA GLN A 214 -3.40 -20.37 -1.45
C GLN A 214 -3.66 -18.90 -1.12
N THR A 215 -4.45 -18.60 -0.07
CA THR A 215 -4.72 -17.20 0.30
C THR A 215 -3.51 -16.49 0.89
N ALA A 216 -2.60 -17.22 1.54
CA ALA A 216 -1.38 -16.66 2.11
C ALA A 216 -0.51 -15.95 1.05
N TYR A 217 -0.46 -16.46 -0.17
CA TYR A 217 0.32 -15.83 -1.26
C TYR A 217 -0.28 -14.53 -1.79
N ARG A 218 -1.58 -14.30 -1.58
CA ARG A 218 -2.25 -13.04 -1.97
C ARG A 218 -2.11 -11.94 -0.91
N VAL A 219 -1.73 -12.27 0.33
CA VAL A 219 -1.53 -11.29 1.41
C VAL A 219 -0.61 -10.13 1.00
N PRO A 220 0.57 -10.34 0.37
CA PRO A 220 1.42 -9.25 -0.11
C PRO A 220 0.74 -8.33 -1.14
N VAL A 221 -0.11 -8.89 -2.01
CA VAL A 221 -0.81 -8.14 -3.07
C VAL A 221 -1.84 -7.20 -2.44
N ILE A 222 -2.70 -7.69 -1.55
CA ILE A 222 -3.68 -6.84 -0.88
C ILE A 222 -3.01 -5.82 0.05
N THR A 223 -1.95 -6.23 0.77
CA THR A 223 -1.19 -5.33 1.65
C THR A 223 -0.56 -4.18 0.85
N SER A 224 0.11 -4.49 -0.27
CA SER A 224 0.69 -3.46 -1.13
C SER A 224 -0.36 -2.59 -1.84
N ALA A 225 -1.53 -3.13 -2.15
CA ALA A 225 -2.65 -2.34 -2.66
C ALA A 225 -3.17 -1.34 -1.61
N PHE A 226 -3.28 -1.74 -0.35
CA PHE A 226 -3.66 -0.84 0.74
C PHE A 226 -2.60 0.24 1.03
N VAL A 227 -1.31 -0.06 0.80
CA VAL A 227 -0.28 0.97 0.84
C VAL A 227 -0.63 2.11 -0.13
N ILE A 228 -1.13 1.83 -1.34
CA ILE A 228 -1.55 2.88 -2.28
C ILE A 228 -2.65 3.76 -1.68
N LEU A 229 -3.67 3.17 -1.05
CA LEU A 229 -4.78 3.91 -0.42
C LEU A 229 -4.29 4.92 0.64
N THR A 230 -3.25 4.55 1.39
CA THR A 230 -2.71 5.40 2.46
C THR A 230 -1.90 6.60 1.97
N PHE A 231 -1.56 6.66 0.68
CA PHE A 231 -0.78 7.74 0.07
C PHE A 231 -1.60 8.66 -0.83
N PHE A 232 -2.90 8.43 -0.99
CA PHE A 232 -3.76 9.41 -1.65
C PHE A 232 -3.82 10.71 -0.85
N ASP A 233 -3.83 11.80 -1.59
CA ASP A 233 -4.02 13.15 -1.10
C ASP A 233 -5.28 13.24 -0.23
N PRO A 234 -5.25 13.95 0.90
CA PRO A 234 -6.42 14.10 1.77
C PRO A 234 -7.68 14.55 1.03
N SER A 235 -7.56 15.40 0.00
CA SER A 235 -8.71 15.87 -0.79
C SER A 235 -9.42 14.76 -1.58
N LEU A 236 -8.75 13.64 -1.85
CA LEU A 236 -9.31 12.48 -2.56
C LEU A 236 -9.93 11.44 -1.62
N GLN A 237 -9.68 11.53 -0.31
CA GLN A 237 -10.16 10.52 0.66
C GLN A 237 -11.68 10.45 0.71
N LYS A 238 -12.38 11.58 0.53
CA LYS A 238 -13.85 11.60 0.42
C LYS A 238 -14.38 10.74 -0.72
N PHE A 239 -13.71 10.81 -1.86
CA PHE A 239 -14.11 10.04 -3.02
C PHE A 239 -13.82 8.55 -2.80
N ILE A 240 -12.65 8.23 -2.22
CA ILE A 240 -12.23 6.85 -1.94
C ILE A 240 -13.14 6.18 -0.91
N SER A 241 -13.56 6.88 0.14
CA SER A 241 -14.40 6.32 1.20
C SER A 241 -15.81 5.97 0.74
N GLN A 242 -16.27 6.54 -0.39
CA GLN A 242 -17.58 6.28 -0.97
C GLN A 242 -17.66 4.98 -1.77
N PHE A 243 -16.53 4.28 -1.98
CA PHE A 243 -16.54 3.03 -2.75
C PHE A 243 -17.25 1.91 -2.00
N PRO A 244 -18.30 1.31 -2.59
CA PRO A 244 -19.09 0.28 -1.93
C PRO A 244 -18.25 -0.91 -1.48
N GLY A 245 -18.45 -1.34 -0.24
CA GLY A 245 -17.79 -2.52 0.34
C GLY A 245 -16.32 -2.31 0.72
N LEU A 246 -15.67 -1.20 0.36
CA LEU A 246 -14.27 -0.96 0.73
C LEU A 246 -14.09 -0.88 2.24
N ILE A 247 -14.81 0.02 2.94
CA ILE A 247 -14.66 0.21 4.39
C ILE A 247 -14.97 -1.09 5.17
N PRO A 248 -16.11 -1.79 4.96
CA PRO A 248 -16.38 -3.05 5.64
C PRO A 248 -15.29 -4.11 5.41
N SER A 249 -14.76 -4.20 4.19
CA SER A 249 -13.68 -5.14 3.88
C SER A 249 -12.38 -4.79 4.61
N VAL A 250 -12.00 -3.51 4.64
CA VAL A 250 -10.81 -3.06 5.39
C VAL A 250 -10.99 -3.34 6.88
N VAL A 251 -12.16 -3.05 7.46
CA VAL A 251 -12.52 -3.34 8.86
C VAL A 251 -12.44 -4.83 9.17
N GLN A 252 -12.83 -5.69 8.24
CA GLN A 252 -12.68 -7.14 8.41
C GLN A 252 -11.20 -7.56 8.37
N LEU A 253 -10.41 -6.95 7.49
CA LEU A 253 -9.00 -7.32 7.29
C LEU A 253 -8.05 -6.81 8.39
N THR A 254 -8.46 -5.83 9.21
CA THR A 254 -7.74 -5.51 10.45
C THR A 254 -7.73 -6.68 11.45
N ARG A 255 -8.68 -7.62 11.32
CA ARG A 255 -8.81 -8.81 12.15
C ARG A 255 -8.30 -10.09 11.48
N TYR A 256 -7.77 -9.99 10.26
CA TYR A 256 -7.33 -11.13 9.45
C TYR A 256 -6.42 -12.08 10.25
N ASN A 257 -6.81 -13.34 10.41
CA ASN A 257 -6.09 -14.41 11.11
C ASN A 257 -5.62 -14.14 12.55
N ARG A 258 -6.06 -13.04 13.15
CA ARG A 258 -5.61 -12.60 14.50
C ARG A 258 -5.80 -13.67 15.58
N LYS A 259 -6.90 -14.43 15.52
CA LYS A 259 -7.20 -15.51 16.48
C LYS A 259 -6.46 -16.81 16.20
N LEU A 260 -6.04 -17.04 14.96
CA LEU A 260 -5.63 -18.38 14.54
C LEU A 260 -4.16 -18.68 14.84
N ARG A 261 -3.25 -17.70 14.94
CA ARG A 261 -1.80 -17.80 15.30
C ARG A 261 -0.98 -19.03 14.83
N ILE A 262 -1.53 -19.86 13.95
CA ILE A 262 -0.97 -21.11 13.45
C ILE A 262 -0.42 -20.88 12.03
N GLY A 263 -0.53 -19.65 11.51
CA GLY A 263 -0.04 -19.28 10.19
C GLY A 263 1.49 -19.37 10.09
N GLN A 264 1.98 -19.91 8.98
CA GLN A 264 3.41 -19.93 8.66
C GLN A 264 3.99 -18.54 8.33
N ASN A 265 3.16 -17.49 8.35
CA ASN A 265 3.51 -16.17 7.81
C ASN A 265 3.05 -14.98 8.67
N ILE A 266 3.21 -15.12 10.00
CA ILE A 266 2.75 -14.15 11.01
C ILE A 266 3.10 -12.70 10.66
N GLU A 267 4.31 -12.46 10.14
CA GLU A 267 4.77 -11.11 9.76
C GLU A 267 3.93 -10.48 8.64
N LEU A 268 3.63 -11.24 7.57
CA LEU A 268 2.82 -10.72 6.47
C LEU A 268 1.37 -10.48 6.89
N GLU A 269 0.82 -11.34 7.75
CA GLU A 269 -0.52 -11.15 8.30
C GLU A 269 -0.59 -9.91 9.20
N TYR A 270 0.42 -9.72 10.05
CA TYR A 270 0.56 -8.51 10.87
C TYR A 270 0.66 -7.25 10.01
N LYS A 271 1.44 -7.32 8.92
CA LYS A 271 1.56 -6.22 7.97
C LYS A 271 0.23 -5.89 7.30
N LEU A 272 -0.55 -6.90 6.91
CA LEU A 272 -1.90 -6.70 6.37
C LEU A 272 -2.82 -6.00 7.39
N ARG A 273 -2.87 -6.49 8.63
CA ARG A 273 -3.70 -5.88 9.68
C ARG A 273 -3.30 -4.43 9.95
N THR A 274 -2.00 -4.17 10.10
CA THR A 274 -1.44 -2.83 10.32
C THR A 274 -1.75 -1.90 9.14
N GLN A 275 -1.58 -2.38 7.91
CA GLN A 275 -1.86 -1.59 6.72
C GLN A 275 -3.35 -1.29 6.58
N SER A 276 -4.22 -2.25 6.92
CA SER A 276 -5.67 -2.05 6.96
C SER A 276 -6.04 -0.98 8.00
N LEU A 277 -5.43 -1.02 9.18
CA LEU A 277 -5.62 0.00 10.22
C LEU A 277 -5.14 1.38 9.75
N GLN A 278 -4.04 1.47 9.01
CA GLN A 278 -3.59 2.74 8.42
C GLN A 278 -4.59 3.31 7.41
N VAL A 279 -5.25 2.46 6.61
CA VAL A 279 -6.30 2.92 5.69
C VAL A 279 -7.47 3.51 6.48
N LEU A 280 -7.93 2.85 7.55
CA LEU A 280 -9.01 3.39 8.38
C LEU A 280 -8.60 4.68 9.10
N HIS A 281 -7.36 4.76 9.60
CA HIS A 281 -6.82 5.99 10.19
C HIS A 281 -6.88 7.17 9.21
N ARG A 282 -6.60 6.94 7.92
CA ARG A 282 -6.73 7.98 6.89
C ARG A 282 -8.18 8.42 6.69
N PHE A 283 -9.12 7.48 6.62
CA PHE A 283 -10.55 7.78 6.51
C PHE A 283 -11.04 8.55 7.74
N TRP A 284 -10.62 8.17 8.94
CA TRP A 284 -10.96 8.85 10.18
C TRP A 284 -10.48 10.31 10.20
N ASN A 285 -9.20 10.54 9.88
CA ASN A 285 -8.61 11.87 9.91
C ASN A 285 -9.11 12.82 8.80
N TYR A 286 -9.86 12.32 7.81
CA TYR A 286 -10.48 13.18 6.80
C TYR A 286 -11.58 14.08 7.39
N ASN A 287 -12.16 13.68 8.53
CA ASN A 287 -13.14 14.47 9.30
C ASN A 287 -14.40 14.86 8.49
N ASP A 288 -15.00 13.88 7.81
CA ASP A 288 -16.29 14.04 7.11
C ASP A 288 -17.42 13.43 7.96
N ASP A 289 -18.41 14.26 8.31
CA ASP A 289 -19.47 13.91 9.27
C ASP A 289 -20.21 12.60 8.93
N PRO A 290 -20.66 12.35 7.67
CA PRO A 290 -21.25 11.05 7.29
C PRO A 290 -20.30 9.87 7.44
N LEU A 291 -19.03 10.04 7.06
CA LEU A 291 -18.01 8.99 7.16
C LEU A 291 -17.70 8.64 8.62
N ILE A 292 -17.57 9.64 9.49
CA ILE A 292 -17.39 9.41 10.94
C ILE A 292 -18.58 8.65 11.51
N HIS A 293 -19.80 9.06 11.15
CA HIS A 293 -21.01 8.37 11.59
C HIS A 293 -21.00 6.89 11.16
N GLN A 294 -20.69 6.62 9.89
CA GLN A 294 -20.55 5.25 9.39
C GLN A 294 -19.48 4.45 10.15
N LEU A 295 -18.30 5.04 10.38
CA LEU A 295 -17.20 4.38 11.05
C LEU A 295 -17.53 4.01 12.51
N ILE A 296 -18.20 4.91 13.26
CA ILE A 296 -18.59 4.64 14.64
C ILE A 296 -19.76 3.64 14.69
N ILE A 297 -20.85 3.92 13.97
CA ILE A 297 -22.12 3.22 14.15
C ILE A 297 -22.14 1.87 13.43
N GLU A 298 -21.70 1.84 12.17
CA GLU A 298 -21.83 0.63 11.34
C GLU A 298 -20.59 -0.26 11.46
N CYS A 299 -19.41 0.35 11.57
CA CYS A 299 -18.15 -0.36 11.47
C CYS A 299 -17.48 -0.67 12.82
N HIS A 300 -18.00 -0.15 13.93
CA HIS A 300 -17.41 -0.33 15.25
C HIS A 300 -15.91 0.02 15.26
N TYR A 301 -15.57 1.16 14.66
CA TYR A 301 -14.19 1.53 14.36
C TYR A 301 -13.29 1.54 15.59
N ILE A 302 -13.78 2.00 16.74
CA ILE A 302 -12.96 2.06 17.95
C ILE A 302 -12.67 0.68 18.54
N ASP A 303 -13.60 -0.28 18.39
CA ASP A 303 -13.39 -1.68 18.79
C ASP A 303 -12.24 -2.27 17.97
N VAL A 304 -12.22 -1.99 16.65
CA VAL A 304 -11.11 -2.40 15.77
C VAL A 304 -9.78 -1.83 16.22
N VAL A 305 -9.77 -0.55 16.62
CA VAL A 305 -8.58 0.18 17.08
C VAL A 305 -8.08 -0.39 18.41
N ILE A 306 -8.99 -0.69 19.36
CA ILE A 306 -8.67 -1.27 20.66
C ILE A 306 -8.17 -2.71 20.50
N GLU A 307 -8.82 -3.53 19.68
CA GLU A 307 -8.36 -4.91 19.45
C GLU A 307 -6.95 -4.96 18.80
N ALA A 308 -6.51 -3.88 18.15
CA ALA A 308 -5.14 -3.77 17.66
C ALA A 308 -4.12 -3.50 18.78
N LEU A 309 -4.55 -2.94 19.93
CA LEU A 309 -3.77 -2.90 21.15
C LEU A 309 -3.72 -4.32 21.73
N SER A 310 -2.54 -4.92 21.80
CA SER A 310 -2.35 -6.33 22.16
C SER A 310 -1.57 -6.48 23.47
N THR A 311 -2.04 -5.90 24.58
CA THR A 311 -1.21 -5.70 25.79
C THR A 311 -1.73 -6.47 26.99
N ALA A 312 -3.01 -6.31 27.34
CA ALA A 312 -3.60 -6.90 28.53
C ALA A 312 -4.27 -8.25 28.21
N GLY A 313 -4.90 -8.36 27.04
CA GLY A 313 -5.62 -9.55 26.58
C GLY A 313 -4.78 -10.58 25.80
N GLY A 314 -3.48 -10.32 25.58
CA GLY A 314 -2.56 -11.33 25.06
C GLY A 314 -2.86 -11.80 23.64
N ILE A 315 -2.96 -10.85 22.70
CA ILE A 315 -2.74 -10.93 21.24
C ILE A 315 -1.40 -11.43 20.73
N GLY A 316 -0.34 -11.21 21.52
CA GLY A 316 1.05 -11.48 21.15
C GLY A 316 1.58 -10.64 19.98
N GLU A 317 0.77 -9.77 19.38
CA GLU A 317 1.17 -8.88 18.29
C GLU A 317 1.60 -7.54 18.88
N GLU A 318 2.76 -7.53 19.53
CA GLU A 318 3.35 -6.32 20.12
C GLU A 318 3.98 -5.43 19.05
N GLY A 319 3.15 -4.99 18.11
CA GLY A 319 3.55 -4.18 17.00
C GLY A 319 3.62 -2.70 17.36
N HIS A 320 4.83 -2.14 17.47
CA HIS A 320 5.01 -0.72 17.80
C HIS A 320 4.19 0.21 16.89
N VAL A 321 4.19 -0.05 15.57
CA VAL A 321 3.43 0.76 14.60
C VAL A 321 1.92 0.67 14.83
N ALA A 322 1.39 -0.54 15.09
CA ALA A 322 -0.03 -0.72 15.36
C ALA A 322 -0.45 0.02 16.64
N ASN A 323 0.36 -0.08 17.70
CA ASN A 323 0.11 0.61 18.97
C ASN A 323 0.10 2.14 18.79
N LEU A 324 1.11 2.70 18.11
CA LEU A 324 1.17 4.14 17.82
C LEU A 324 -0.06 4.63 17.06
N LEU A 325 -0.48 3.88 16.03
CA LEU A 325 -1.69 4.20 15.26
C LEU A 325 -2.92 4.14 16.14
N SER A 326 -3.03 3.12 17.00
CA SER A 326 -4.17 2.95 17.88
C SER A 326 -4.28 4.07 18.92
N PHE A 327 -3.18 4.46 19.58
CA PHE A 327 -3.19 5.59 20.51
C PHE A 327 -3.56 6.89 19.81
N SER A 328 -2.97 7.14 18.63
CA SER A 328 -3.29 8.32 17.83
C SER A 328 -4.77 8.34 17.44
N ASN A 329 -5.34 7.20 17.06
CA ASN A 329 -6.75 7.07 16.72
C ASN A 329 -7.67 7.33 17.91
N ILE A 330 -7.41 6.73 19.06
CA ILE A 330 -8.22 6.95 20.28
C ILE A 330 -8.18 8.43 20.67
N ASN A 331 -6.97 9.01 20.72
CA ASN A 331 -6.78 10.43 21.04
C ASN A 331 -7.53 11.35 20.06
N ASN A 332 -7.35 11.13 18.75
CA ASN A 332 -7.98 11.95 17.73
C ASN A 332 -9.51 11.76 17.69
N SER A 333 -10.04 10.63 18.13
CA SER A 333 -11.47 10.36 18.08
C SER A 333 -12.27 11.35 18.89
N PHE A 334 -11.83 11.65 20.12
CA PHE A 334 -12.50 12.65 20.96
C PHE A 334 -12.33 14.07 20.41
N ILE A 335 -11.16 14.39 19.85
CA ILE A 335 -10.91 15.71 19.23
C ILE A 335 -11.84 15.94 18.04
N ILE A 336 -11.91 14.97 17.13
CA ILE A 336 -12.76 15.01 15.93
C ILE A 336 -14.23 15.13 16.32
N LEU A 337 -14.69 14.31 17.28
CA LEU A 337 -16.08 14.38 17.72
C LEU A 337 -16.42 15.72 18.37
N ARG A 338 -15.52 16.37 19.11
CA ARG A 338 -15.76 17.72 19.64
C ARG A 338 -16.01 18.75 18.52
N MET A 339 -15.37 18.56 17.37
CA MET A 339 -15.52 19.42 16.18
C MET A 339 -16.74 19.07 15.31
N TYR A 340 -17.46 17.99 15.62
CA TYR A 340 -18.64 17.56 14.87
C TYR A 340 -19.73 18.64 14.92
N LYS A 341 -20.30 18.96 13.75
CA LYS A 341 -21.12 20.18 13.57
C LYS A 341 -22.46 20.12 14.29
N ASP A 342 -23.17 19.00 14.20
CA ASP A 342 -24.48 18.84 14.84
C ASP A 342 -24.33 18.46 16.32
N PRO A 343 -24.73 19.30 17.29
CA PRO A 343 -24.52 19.03 18.71
C PRO A 343 -25.23 17.77 19.20
N LYS A 344 -26.43 17.47 18.68
CA LYS A 344 -27.22 16.31 19.10
C LYS A 344 -26.55 15.01 18.65
N THR A 345 -26.21 14.92 17.37
CA THR A 345 -25.49 13.78 16.79
C THR A 345 -24.12 13.63 17.45
N ARG A 346 -23.40 14.73 17.68
CA ARG A 346 -22.13 14.74 18.42
C ARG A 346 -22.26 14.05 19.78
N THR A 347 -23.22 14.45 20.61
CA THR A 347 -23.43 13.85 21.92
C THR A 347 -23.75 12.36 21.82
N GLN A 348 -24.55 11.94 20.83
CA GLN A 348 -24.86 10.53 20.60
C GLN A 348 -23.62 9.73 20.17
N LEU A 349 -22.82 10.25 19.25
CA LEU A 349 -21.62 9.60 18.76
C LEU A 349 -20.57 9.46 19.87
N ILE A 350 -20.38 10.48 20.70
CA ILE A 350 -19.47 10.41 21.87
C ILE A 350 -19.91 9.30 22.82
N LYS A 351 -21.21 9.26 23.19
CA LYS A 351 -21.73 8.21 24.07
C LYS A 351 -21.53 6.81 23.49
N THR A 352 -21.77 6.65 22.19
CA THR A 352 -21.61 5.37 21.49
C THR A 352 -20.14 4.94 21.48
N LEU A 353 -19.23 5.87 21.17
CA LEU A 353 -17.79 5.61 21.17
C LEU A 353 -17.31 5.15 22.55
N GLU A 354 -17.78 5.78 23.63
CA GLU A 354 -17.38 5.43 25.00
C GLU A 354 -17.93 4.08 25.46
N GLU A 355 -19.15 3.76 25.05
CA GLU A 355 -19.73 2.44 25.29
C GLU A 355 -18.90 1.36 24.60
N GLN A 356 -18.58 1.54 23.32
CA GLN A 356 -17.68 0.67 22.56
C GLN A 356 -16.31 0.52 23.25
N ILE A 357 -15.67 1.62 23.65
CA ILE A 357 -14.37 1.58 24.36
C ILE A 357 -14.43 0.74 25.65
N ARG A 358 -15.49 0.92 26.44
CA ARG A 358 -15.70 0.20 27.71
C ARG A 358 -15.98 -1.28 27.47
N GLU A 359 -16.83 -1.61 26.50
CA GLU A 359 -17.17 -2.99 26.16
C GLU A 359 -15.97 -3.76 25.60
N SER A 360 -15.11 -3.08 24.85
CA SER A 360 -13.87 -3.65 24.28
C SER A 360 -12.70 -3.73 25.27
N GLY A 361 -12.86 -3.30 26.53
CA GLY A 361 -11.77 -3.29 27.53
C GLY A 361 -10.64 -2.30 27.19
N GLY A 362 -10.96 -1.21 26.48
CA GLY A 362 -9.96 -0.26 26.00
C GLY A 362 -9.24 0.49 27.12
N ALA A 363 -9.90 0.70 28.27
CA ALA A 363 -9.29 1.35 29.42
C ALA A 363 -8.16 0.48 30.01
N GLU A 364 -8.40 -0.82 30.13
CA GLU A 364 -7.45 -1.82 30.62
C GLU A 364 -6.27 -1.97 29.65
N GLU A 365 -6.52 -1.98 28.34
CA GLU A 365 -5.46 -2.02 27.33
C GLU A 365 -4.56 -0.77 27.37
N LEU A 366 -5.14 0.42 27.53
CA LEU A 366 -4.38 1.66 27.70
C LEU A 366 -3.57 1.66 29.00
N GLU A 367 -4.15 1.20 30.11
CA GLU A 367 -3.45 1.08 31.38
C GLU A 367 -2.26 0.14 31.29
N ALA A 368 -2.44 -1.04 30.71
CA ALA A 368 -1.36 -2.00 30.52
C ALA A 368 -0.20 -1.40 29.70
N GLN A 369 -0.49 -0.60 28.66
CA GLN A 369 0.52 0.09 27.87
C GLN A 369 1.26 1.18 28.64
N ILE A 370 0.56 1.92 29.51
CA ILE A 370 1.20 2.93 30.38
C ILE A 370 2.20 2.25 31.34
N PHE A 371 1.85 1.07 31.89
CA PHE A 371 2.73 0.34 32.80
C PHE A 371 3.92 -0.34 32.13
N LYS A 372 3.81 -0.67 30.83
CA LYS A 372 4.82 -1.44 30.10
C LYS A 372 6.18 -0.74 29.97
N ASN A 373 6.26 0.58 30.23
CA ASN A 373 7.47 1.41 30.21
C ASN A 373 8.52 0.96 29.17
N ASP A 374 8.19 1.13 27.89
CA ASP A 374 9.12 0.82 26.79
C ASP A 374 10.00 2.02 26.40
N GLU A 375 11.13 1.74 25.76
CA GLU A 375 12.10 2.76 25.31
C GLU A 375 11.52 3.75 24.28
N ASN A 376 10.39 3.42 23.65
CA ASN A 376 9.81 4.18 22.56
C ASN A 376 8.83 5.28 23.01
N ASN A 377 8.72 5.55 24.31
CA ASN A 377 7.77 6.52 24.88
C ASN A 377 6.31 6.23 24.51
N SER A 378 5.96 4.97 24.21
CA SER A 378 4.59 4.60 23.84
C SER A 378 3.61 4.86 24.99
N TRP A 379 4.09 4.75 26.22
CA TRP A 379 3.37 5.07 27.45
C TRP A 379 2.86 6.52 27.47
N VAL A 380 3.57 7.49 26.88
CA VAL A 380 3.13 8.90 26.80
C VAL A 380 1.89 9.01 25.91
N MET A 381 1.89 8.31 24.78
CA MET A 381 0.74 8.32 23.88
C MET A 381 -0.46 7.58 24.48
N ALA A 382 -0.22 6.45 25.14
CA ALA A 382 -1.25 5.73 25.88
C ALA A 382 -1.84 6.58 27.01
N TYR A 383 -1.00 7.31 27.75
CA TYR A 383 -1.41 8.26 28.78
C TYR A 383 -2.26 9.38 28.19
N ASN A 384 -1.84 10.00 27.08
CA ASN A 384 -2.60 11.07 26.43
C ASN A 384 -3.96 10.57 25.92
N ALA A 385 -3.99 9.40 25.27
CA ALA A 385 -5.24 8.78 24.82
C ALA A 385 -6.20 8.53 26.00
N LYS A 386 -5.67 8.05 27.14
CA LYS A 386 -6.45 7.88 28.38
C LYS A 386 -6.93 9.22 28.94
N GLN A 387 -6.10 10.26 28.93
CA GLN A 387 -6.47 11.59 29.40
C GLN A 387 -7.58 12.20 28.53
N GLU A 388 -7.53 12.06 27.21
CA GLU A 388 -8.60 12.57 26.34
C GLU A 388 -9.94 11.86 26.59
N MET A 389 -9.90 10.56 26.87
CA MET A 389 -11.07 9.79 27.28
C MET A 389 -11.65 10.31 28.62
N ILE A 390 -10.81 10.65 29.60
CA ILE A 390 -11.24 11.15 30.92
C ILE A 390 -11.66 12.62 30.88
N ASN A 391 -10.95 13.48 30.13
CA ASN A 391 -11.12 14.94 30.13
C ASN A 391 -12.48 15.40 29.59
N ARG A 392 -13.33 14.51 29.08
CA ARG A 392 -14.74 14.78 28.76
C ARG A 392 -15.48 15.58 29.83
N PHE A 393 -15.28 15.23 31.11
CA PHE A 393 -16.03 15.84 32.21
C PHE A 393 -15.81 17.35 32.36
N LYS A 394 -14.69 17.89 31.85
CA LYS A 394 -14.39 19.32 31.95
C LYS A 394 -15.08 20.16 30.87
N TYR A 395 -15.44 19.58 29.74
CA TYR A 395 -15.96 20.33 28.59
C TYR A 395 -17.49 20.23 28.43
N ASP A 396 -18.10 19.11 28.84
CA ASP A 396 -19.57 18.99 28.88
C ASP A 396 -20.21 19.99 29.88
N LEU A 397 -19.48 20.39 30.93
CA LEU A 397 -19.97 21.37 31.92
C LEU A 397 -19.98 22.82 31.41
N ASN A 398 -19.21 23.15 30.37
CA ASN A 398 -19.06 24.53 29.87
C ASN A 398 -19.91 24.84 28.62
N TYR A 399 -20.61 23.84 28.06
CA TYR A 399 -21.48 24.00 26.87
C TYR A 399 -22.98 23.84 27.18
N ILE A 400 -23.33 23.63 28.46
CA ILE A 400 -24.72 23.54 28.95
C ILE A 400 -25.14 24.86 29.67
N GLN A 401 -24.30 25.89 29.64
CA GLN A 401 -24.67 27.29 29.97
C GLN A 401 -24.79 28.09 28.68
#